data_AF-A0A8I0HD72-F1
#
_entry.id   AF-A0A8I0HD72-F1
#
_cell.length_a   1.000
_cell.length_b   1.000
_cell.length_c   1.000
_cell.angle_alpha   90.00
_cell.angle_beta   90.00
_cell.angle_gamma   90.00
#
_symmetry.space_group_name_H-M   'P 1'
#
loop_
_entity.id
_entity.type
_entity.pdbx_description
1 polymer ?
#
loop_
_entity_poly.entity_id
_entity_poly.type
_entity_poly.pdbx_seq_one_letter_code
_entity_poly.pdbx_strand_id
1 'polypeptide(L)'
;GRQVLENVREDGGYAVVIASRPYHNDPLVNHGLPKLFSERGIPVLTPDAVPGVCNVDLSNSRIDIVNNYHARMLSCAVIVASTPEL
;
A
#
# COMPACT_ATOMS: atom_id res chain seq x y z
N GLY A 1 2.04 -6.81 -6.38
CA GLY A 1 1.14 -5.71 -6.76
C GLY A 1 0.93 -5.56 -8.25
N ARG A 2 1.94 -5.67 -9.12
CA ARG A 2 1.78 -5.35 -10.56
C ARG A 2 0.63 -6.09 -11.24
N GLN A 3 0.57 -7.41 -11.12
CA GLN A 3 -0.54 -8.21 -11.66
C GLN A 3 -1.90 -7.80 -11.08
N VAL A 4 -1.96 -7.50 -9.77
CA VAL A 4 -3.21 -7.06 -9.13
C VAL A 4 -3.66 -5.73 -9.70
N LEU A 5 -2.73 -4.79 -9.92
CA LEU A 5 -3.00 -3.48 -10.50
C LEU A 5 -3.50 -3.59 -11.95
N GLU A 6 -2.91 -4.49 -12.74
CA GLU A 6 -3.36 -4.78 -14.11
C GLU A 6 -4.78 -5.35 -14.10
N ASN A 7 -5.05 -6.34 -13.26
CA ASN A 7 -6.37 -6.95 -13.15
C ASN A 7 -7.45 -5.92 -12.74
N VAL A 8 -7.22 -5.13 -11.69
CA VAL A 8 -8.23 -4.14 -11.26
C VAL A 8 -8.44 -3.04 -12.29
N ARG A 9 -7.43 -2.71 -13.10
CA ARG A 9 -7.57 -1.76 -14.21
C ARG A 9 -8.43 -2.35 -15.34
N GLU A 10 -8.20 -3.60 -15.70
CA GLU A 10 -9.00 -4.31 -16.71
C GLU A 10 -10.47 -4.45 -16.27
N ASP A 11 -10.69 -4.72 -14.98
CA ASP A 11 -12.01 -4.88 -14.38
C ASP A 11 -12.71 -3.54 -14.07
N GLY A 12 -12.02 -2.40 -14.24
CA GLY A 12 -12.54 -1.07 -13.90
C GLY A 12 -12.75 -0.84 -12.39
N GLY A 13 -12.04 -1.59 -11.55
CA GLY A 13 -12.08 -1.53 -10.10
C GLY A 13 -10.86 -0.85 -9.47
N TYR A 14 -10.64 -1.14 -8.18
CA TYR A 14 -9.51 -0.63 -7.41
C TYR A 14 -9.00 -1.68 -6.42
N ALA A 15 -7.76 -1.53 -6.01
CA ALA A 15 -7.20 -2.23 -4.85
C ALA A 15 -7.07 -1.25 -3.67
N VAL A 16 -6.90 -1.78 -2.46
CA VAL A 16 -6.64 -0.98 -1.25
C VAL A 16 -5.24 -1.28 -0.75
N VAL A 17 -4.46 -0.24 -0.44
CA VAL A 17 -3.16 -0.40 0.22
C VAL A 17 -3.28 -0.15 1.72
N ILE A 18 -2.87 -1.13 2.55
CA ILE A 18 -2.83 -0.97 4.01
C ILE A 18 -1.39 -0.73 4.45
N ALA A 19 -1.06 0.54 4.71
CA ALA A 19 0.26 0.97 5.16
C ALA A 19 0.36 1.10 6.68
N SER A 20 0.08 0.00 7.40
CA SER A 20 0.24 -0.07 8.86
C SER A 20 1.61 -0.62 9.27
N ARG A 21 1.95 -0.48 10.55
CA ARG A 21 3.16 -1.13 11.09
C ARG A 21 3.04 -2.65 10.93
N PRO A 22 4.11 -3.37 10.55
CA PRO A 22 4.12 -4.82 10.59
C PRO A 22 3.74 -5.29 12.00
N TYR A 23 2.87 -6.29 12.09
CA TYR A 23 2.41 -6.85 13.37
C TYR A 23 1.78 -5.80 14.29
N HIS A 24 0.94 -4.92 13.72
CA HIS A 24 0.21 -3.95 14.51
C HIS A 24 -0.59 -4.68 15.62
N ASN A 25 -0.44 -4.23 16.87
CA ASN A 25 -1.08 -4.89 18.03
C ASN A 25 -2.62 -4.83 17.99
N ASP A 26 -3.16 -3.90 17.21
CA ASP A 26 -4.60 -3.83 16.95
C ASP A 26 -5.01 -4.92 15.92
N PRO A 27 -5.81 -5.91 16.33
CA PRO A 27 -6.23 -7.00 15.45
C PRO A 27 -7.19 -6.55 14.33
N LEU A 28 -7.91 -5.44 14.52
CA LEU A 28 -8.74 -4.86 13.47
C LEU A 28 -7.86 -4.34 12.35
N VAL A 29 -6.77 -3.64 12.67
CA VAL A 29 -5.84 -3.12 11.65
C VAL A 29 -5.08 -4.25 10.96
N ASN A 30 -4.56 -5.22 11.72
CA ASN A 30 -3.69 -6.25 11.17
C ASN A 30 -4.43 -7.38 10.43
N HIS A 31 -5.65 -7.73 10.86
CA HIS A 31 -6.40 -8.86 10.30
C HIS A 31 -7.82 -8.49 9.89
N GLY A 32 -8.53 -7.68 10.69
CA GLY A 32 -9.93 -7.35 10.46
C GLY A 32 -10.18 -6.60 9.15
N LEU A 33 -9.48 -5.48 8.92
CA LEU A 33 -9.61 -4.64 7.72
C LEU A 33 -9.17 -5.40 6.45
N PRO A 34 -7.99 -6.05 6.38
CA PRO A 34 -7.64 -6.85 5.21
C PRO A 34 -8.68 -7.91 4.86
N LYS A 35 -9.21 -8.60 5.88
CA LYS A 35 -10.26 -9.62 5.71
C LYS A 35 -11.56 -9.02 5.20
N LEU A 36 -11.98 -7.88 5.76
CA LEU A 36 -13.21 -7.18 5.38
C LEU A 36 -13.23 -6.75 3.90
N PHE A 37 -12.10 -6.26 3.39
CA PHE A 37 -11.95 -5.89 1.98
C PHE A 37 -11.88 -7.12 1.08
N SER A 38 -11.10 -8.13 1.49
CA SER A 38 -10.97 -9.38 0.73
C SER A 38 -12.31 -10.12 0.59
N GLU A 39 -13.14 -10.14 1.64
CA GLU A 39 -14.50 -10.71 1.62
C GLU A 39 -15.46 -9.98 0.66
N ARG A 40 -15.16 -8.72 0.32
CA ARG A 40 -15.90 -7.94 -0.70
C ARG A 40 -15.30 -8.07 -2.10
N GLY A 41 -14.27 -8.90 -2.27
CA GLY A 41 -13.55 -9.06 -3.54
C GLY A 41 -12.62 -7.89 -3.86
N ILE A 42 -12.35 -7.00 -2.91
CA ILE A 42 -11.41 -5.89 -3.09
C ILE A 42 -10.00 -6.38 -2.75
N PRO A 43 -9.05 -6.37 -3.71
CA PRO A 43 -7.69 -6.79 -3.44
C PRO A 43 -7.01 -5.86 -2.43
N VAL A 44 -6.28 -6.44 -1.48
CA VAL A 44 -5.52 -5.69 -0.48
C VAL A 44 -4.03 -5.88 -0.72
N LEU A 45 -3.29 -4.77 -0.80
CA LEU A 45 -1.85 -4.76 -0.98
C LEU A 45 -1.16 -4.24 0.27
N THR A 46 0.01 -4.80 0.55
CA THR A 46 0.96 -4.24 1.50
C THR A 46 1.84 -3.19 0.79
N PRO A 47 2.48 -2.26 1.52
CA PRO A 47 3.29 -1.21 0.90
C PRO A 47 4.46 -1.75 0.05
N ASP A 48 5.06 -2.87 0.45
CA ASP A 48 6.12 -3.55 -0.29
C ASP A 48 5.63 -4.21 -1.59
N ALA A 49 4.33 -4.49 -1.70
CA ALA A 49 3.74 -5.05 -2.91
C ALA A 49 3.45 -3.97 -3.97
N VAL A 50 3.49 -2.68 -3.63
CA VAL A 50 3.23 -1.57 -4.55
C VAL A 50 4.39 -1.41 -5.55
N PRO A 51 4.12 -1.51 -6.88
CA PRO A 51 5.16 -1.36 -7.88
C PRO A 51 5.85 0.00 -7.80
N GLY A 52 7.18 0.02 -7.78
CA GLY A 52 7.96 1.26 -7.77
C GLY A 52 8.11 1.93 -6.41
N VAL A 53 7.65 1.33 -5.32
CA VAL A 53 7.73 1.91 -3.94
C VAL A 53 9.16 2.25 -3.49
N CYS A 54 10.17 1.59 -4.03
CA CYS A 54 11.58 1.88 -3.73
C CYS A 54 12.18 3.01 -4.60
N ASN A 55 11.45 3.50 -5.60
CA ASN A 55 11.96 4.42 -6.63
C ASN A 55 11.26 5.80 -6.58
N VAL A 56 10.73 6.18 -5.41
CA VAL A 56 10.06 7.47 -5.20
C VAL A 56 11.07 8.46 -4.60
N ASP A 57 11.13 9.66 -5.16
CA ASP A 57 11.93 10.74 -4.58
C ASP A 57 11.26 11.28 -3.31
N LEU A 58 11.93 11.06 -2.18
CA LEU A 58 11.52 11.54 -0.86
C LEU A 58 12.42 12.66 -0.33
N SER A 59 13.24 13.31 -1.18
CA SER A 59 14.20 14.36 -0.79
C SER A 59 13.58 15.53 -0.04
N ASN A 60 12.31 15.86 -0.31
CA ASN A 60 11.54 16.89 0.40
C ASN A 60 11.00 16.44 1.77
N SER A 61 11.33 15.23 2.21
CA SER A 61 10.86 14.65 3.47
C SER A 61 11.99 14.62 4.49
N ARG A 62 11.68 15.02 5.73
CA ARG A 62 12.63 14.88 6.86
C ARG A 62 12.63 13.46 7.40
N ILE A 63 12.93 12.48 6.55
CA ILE A 63 13.08 11.09 6.96
C ILE A 63 14.55 10.85 7.32
N ASP A 64 14.80 10.55 8.58
CA ASP A 64 16.09 10.02 9.01
C ASP A 64 16.12 8.52 8.70
N ILE A 65 16.96 8.12 7.73
CA ILE A 65 16.97 6.77 7.14
C ILE A 65 17.71 5.80 8.05
N VAL A 66 17.24 5.63 9.28
CA VAL A 66 17.61 4.50 10.14
C VAL A 66 16.59 3.37 10.06
N ASN A 67 15.39 3.63 9.52
CA ASN A 67 14.34 2.63 9.34
C ASN A 67 13.62 2.77 7.99
N ASN A 68 13.79 1.77 7.13
CA ASN A 68 13.18 1.68 5.80
C ASN A 68 11.64 1.63 5.81
N TYR A 69 11.01 1.38 6.95
CA TYR A 69 9.55 1.34 7.09
C TYR A 69 8.90 2.69 6.73
N HIS A 70 9.36 3.80 7.32
CA HIS A 70 8.74 5.11 7.09
C HIS A 70 8.98 5.61 5.66
N ALA A 71 10.15 5.31 5.09
CA ALA A 71 10.44 5.59 3.69
C ALA A 71 9.44 4.86 2.77
N ARG A 72 9.25 3.55 2.96
CA ARG A 72 8.27 2.78 2.17
C ARG A 72 6.84 3.27 2.36
N MET A 73 6.45 3.61 3.58
CA MET A 73 5.12 4.15 3.88
C MET A 73 4.87 5.45 3.12
N LEU A 74 5.84 6.37 3.11
CA LEU A 74 5.70 7.64 2.41
C LEU A 74 5.77 7.48 0.89
N SER A 75 6.71 6.68 0.38
CA SER A 75 6.76 6.34 -1.05
C SER A 75 5.45 5.75 -1.55
N CYS A 76 4.89 4.82 -0.77
CA CYS A 76 3.61 4.19 -1.06
C CYS A 76 2.49 5.24 -1.09
N ALA A 77 2.43 6.14 -0.11
CA ALA A 77 1.42 7.19 -0.07
C ALA A 77 1.48 8.11 -1.31
N VAL A 78 2.68 8.46 -1.77
CA VAL A 78 2.87 9.25 -3.00
C VAL A 78 2.35 8.48 -4.23
N ILE A 79 2.68 7.20 -4.35
CA ILE A 79 2.21 6.38 -5.48
C ILE A 79 0.69 6.25 -5.47
N VAL A 80 0.10 5.86 -4.33
CA VAL A 80 -1.35 5.69 -4.16
C VAL A 80 -2.09 6.99 -4.48
N ALA A 81 -1.63 8.13 -3.97
CA ALA A 81 -2.25 9.43 -4.24
C ALA A 81 -2.27 9.82 -5.73
N SER A 82 -1.38 9.25 -6.55
CA SER A 82 -1.28 9.51 -7.99
C SER A 82 -1.84 8.39 -8.87
N THR A 83 -2.32 7.29 -8.29
CA THR A 83 -2.79 6.11 -9.00
C THR A 83 -4.27 5.86 -8.67
N PRO A 84 -5.22 6.21 -9.54
CA PRO A 84 -6.66 6.07 -9.27
C PRO A 84 -7.13 4.65 -8.92
N GLU A 85 -6.41 3.64 -9.39
CA GLU A 85 -6.72 2.22 -9.17
C GLU A 85 -6.18 1.66 -7.83
N LEU A 86 -5.52 2.49 -7.00
CA LEU A 86 -4.91 2.12 -5.71
C LEU A 86 -5.42 2.96 -4.52
#